data_AF-A0A497GFW4-F1
#
_entry.id   AF-A0A497GFW4-F1
#
_cell.length_a   1.000
_cell.length_b   1.000
_cell.length_c   1.000
_cell.angle_alpha   90.00
_cell.angle_beta   90.00
_cell.angle_gamma   90.00
#
_symmetry.space_group_name_H-M   'P 1'
#
loop_
_entity.id
_entity.type
_entity.pdbx_description
1 polymer ?
#
loop_
_entity_poly.entity_id
_entity_poly.type
_entity_poly.pdbx_seq_one_letter_code
_entity_poly.pdbx_strand_id
1 'polypeptide(L)' 'MPRFPDVPKELLEEINIVETIYEEWNTYIVDSKYVYETKPVITSIYRIKGLYDATGCPVYHIFSQLVHRVKTV' A
#
# COMPACT_ATOMS: atom_id res chain seq x y z
N MET A 1 4.85 13.30 -11.43
CA MET A 1 5.67 12.49 -10.52
C MET A 1 6.45 11.49 -11.36
N PRO A 2 7.78 11.36 -11.22
CA PRO A 2 8.55 10.33 -11.94
C PRO A 2 7.98 8.94 -11.61
N ARG A 3 7.97 8.03 -12.58
CA ARG A 3 7.56 6.64 -12.30
C ARG A 3 8.64 6.01 -11.44
N PHE A 4 8.26 5.15 -10.50
CA PHE A 4 9.24 4.50 -9.60
C PHE A 4 10.41 3.82 -10.31
N PRO A 5 10.22 3.11 -11.44
CA PRO A 5 11.34 2.54 -12.21
C PRO A 5 12.34 3.57 -12.73
N ASP A 6 11.93 4.84 -12.85
CA ASP A 6 12.76 5.93 -13.36
C ASP A 6 13.55 6.63 -12.23
N VAL A 7 13.34 6.26 -10.95
CA VAL A 7 14.05 6.84 -9.80
C VAL A 7 15.37 6.10 -9.59
N PRO A 8 16.53 6.80 -9.61
CA PRO A 8 17.83 6.20 -9.30
C PRO A 8 17.83 5.51 -7.93
N LYS A 9 18.41 4.31 -7.84
CA LYS A 9 18.37 3.47 -6.63
C LYS A 9 19.04 4.14 -5.43
N GLU A 10 20.01 5.00 -5.66
CA GLU A 10 20.77 5.72 -4.63
C GLU A 10 19.89 6.73 -3.87
N LEU A 11 18.82 7.19 -4.54
CA LEU A 11 17.82 8.10 -3.98
C LEU A 11 16.69 7.37 -3.26
N LEU A 12 16.63 6.03 -3.36
CA LEU A 12 15.63 5.23 -2.66
C LEU A 12 16.14 4.85 -1.28
N GLU A 13 15.33 5.13 -0.26
CA GLU A 13 15.56 4.73 1.12
C GLU A 13 14.41 3.82 1.56
N GLU A 14 14.71 2.56 1.85
CA GLU A 14 13.71 1.62 2.35
C GLU A 14 13.30 1.99 3.77
N ILE A 15 11.99 2.02 4.02
CA ILE A 15 11.40 2.41 5.29
C ILE A 15 10.80 1.17 5.94
N ASN A 16 11.27 0.87 7.15
CA ASN A 16 10.72 -0.20 7.97
C ASN A 16 9.36 0.21 8.54
N ILE A 17 8.36 -0.64 8.34
CA ILE A 17 7.05 -0.50 8.98
C ILE A 17 7.18 -1.02 10.41
N VAL A 18 7.00 -0.14 11.40
CA VAL A 18 7.15 -0.49 12.81
C VAL A 18 5.87 -1.14 13.36
N GLU A 19 4.71 -0.64 12.94
CA GLU A 19 3.40 -1.06 13.45
C GLU A 19 2.31 -0.76 12.42
N THR A 20 1.31 -1.64 12.34
CA THR A 20 0.03 -1.35 11.65
C THR A 20 -0.96 -0.83 12.67
N ILE A 21 -1.33 0.45 12.56
CA ILE A 21 -2.23 1.12 13.52
C ILE A 21 -3.70 0.71 13.28
N TYR A 22 -4.11 0.53 12.02
CA TYR A 22 -5.48 0.18 11.66
C TYR A 22 -5.56 -0.39 10.24
N GLU A 23 -6.32 -1.48 10.06
CA GLU A 23 -6.56 -2.10 8.76
C GLU A 23 -7.86 -2.92 8.77
N GLU A 24 -8.85 -2.51 7.98
CA GLU A 24 -10.14 -3.21 7.86
C GLU A 24 -10.29 -3.97 6.54
N TRP A 25 -11.18 -4.97 6.56
CA TRP A 25 -11.56 -5.72 5.37
C TRP A 25 -12.73 -5.04 4.67
N ASN A 26 -12.57 -4.75 3.38
CA ASN A 26 -13.73 -4.45 2.55
C ASN A 26 -14.52 -5.74 2.35
N THR A 27 -15.79 -5.74 2.75
CA THR A 27 -16.64 -6.93 2.75
C THR A 27 -17.80 -6.75 1.78
N TYR A 28 -18.03 -7.74 0.92
CA TYR A 28 -19.05 -7.71 -0.12
C TYR A 28 -19.87 -9.00 -0.11
N ILE A 29 -21.18 -8.89 -0.27
CA ILE A 29 -22.03 -10.04 -0.59
C ILE A 29 -22.01 -10.22 -2.11
N VAL A 30 -21.54 -11.38 -2.58
CA VAL A 30 -21.43 -11.76 -3.98
C VAL A 30 -22.37 -12.93 -4.25
N ASP A 31 -23.11 -12.86 -5.36
CA ASP A 31 -24.12 -13.85 -5.78
C ASP A 31 -25.13 -14.24 -4.68
N SER A 32 -25.42 -13.31 -3.76
CA SER A 32 -26.31 -13.51 -2.61
C SER A 32 -25.97 -14.72 -1.71
N LYS A 33 -24.76 -15.28 -1.86
CA LYS A 33 -24.36 -16.55 -1.23
C LYS A 33 -22.95 -16.52 -0.65
N TYR A 34 -22.09 -15.67 -1.20
CA TYR A 34 -20.70 -15.59 -0.79
C TYR A 34 -20.42 -14.25 -0.13
N VAL A 35 -19.57 -14.27 0.88
CA VAL A 35 -18.93 -13.10 1.44
C VAL A 35 -17.52 -13.04 0.87
N TYR A 36 -17.27 -12.05 0.02
CA TYR A 36 -15.94 -11.75 -0.50
C TYR A 36 -15.33 -10.64 0.33
N GLU A 37 -14.17 -10.91 0.92
CA GLU A 37 -13.44 -9.93 1.73
C GLU A 37 -12.10 -9.62 1.07
N THR A 38 -11.75 -8.34 0.98
CA THR A 38 -10.43 -7.93 0.47
C THR A 38 -9.89 -6.70 1.19
N LYS A 39 -8.57 -6.64 1.32
CA LYS A 39 -7.88 -5.45 1.83
C LYS A 39 -6.51 -5.29 1.17
N PRO A 40 -6.05 -4.05 0.95
CA PRO A 40 -4.67 -3.79 0.55
C PRO A 40 -3.74 -3.93 1.77
N VAL A 41 -2.65 -4.67 1.60
CA VAL A 41 -1.56 -4.80 2.58
C VAL A 41 -0.31 -4.16 2.00
N ILE A 42 0.32 -3.25 2.75
CA ILE A 42 1.60 -2.67 2.37
C ILE A 42 2.70 -3.72 2.56
N THR A 43 3.49 -3.95 1.51
CA THR A 43 4.61 -4.92 1.54
C THR A 43 5.97 -4.24 1.68
N SER A 44 6.12 -3.03 1.14
CA SER A 44 7.32 -2.22 1.31
C SER A 44 7.05 -0.74 1.04
N ILE A 45 7.85 0.12 1.66
CA ILE A 45 7.77 1.58 1.52
C ILE A 45 9.18 2.08 1.21
N TYR A 46 9.29 2.92 0.18
CA TYR A 46 10.54 3.62 -0.15
C TYR A 46 10.32 5.13 -0.08
N ARG A 47 11.13 5.82 0.71
CA ARG A 47 11.23 7.28 0.65
C ARG A 47 12.13 7.68 -0.52
N ILE A 48 11.72 8.70 -1.27
CA ILE A 48 12.54 9.29 -2.34
C ILE A 48 13.31 10.48 -1.76
N LYS A 49 14.63 10.37 -1.65
CA LYS A 49 15.49 11.42 -1.11
C LYS A 49 15.41 12.68 -1.96
N GLY A 50 15.29 13.83 -1.30
CA GLY A 50 15.22 15.15 -1.94
C GLY A 50 13.89 15.46 -2.63
N LEU A 51 12.91 14.53 -2.61
CA LEU A 51 11.58 14.76 -3.17
C LEU A 51 10.58 15.03 -2.04
N TYR A 52 9.96 16.20 -2.13
CA TYR A 52 8.94 16.67 -1.20
C TYR A 52 7.72 17.16 -1.98
N ASP A 53 6.54 17.06 -1.37
CA ASP A 53 5.33 17.63 -1.93
C ASP A 53 5.26 19.15 -1.71
N ALA A 54 4.16 19.77 -2.18
CA ALA A 54 3.96 21.21 -2.08
C ALA A 54 3.87 21.73 -0.63
N THR A 55 3.66 20.85 0.34
CA THR A 55 3.61 21.17 1.77
C THR A 55 4.91 20.87 2.50
N GLY A 56 5.93 20.38 1.79
CA GLY A 56 7.23 20.03 2.37
C GLY A 56 7.27 18.65 3.01
N CYS A 57 6.25 17.80 2.80
CA CYS A 57 6.25 16.44 3.30
C CYS A 57 7.05 15.51 2.37
N PRO A 58 7.81 14.54 2.93
CA PRO A 58 8.58 13.60 2.12
C PRO A 58 7.65 12.72 1.27
N VAL A 59 8.06 12.47 0.03
CA VAL A 59 7.32 11.61 -0.89
C VAL A 59 7.76 10.16 -0.73
N TYR A 60 6.77 9.27 -0.60
CA TYR A 60 6.97 7.83 -0.50
C TYR A 60 6.41 7.11 -1.73
N HIS A 61 7.08 6.03 -2.11
CA HIS A 61 6.55 5.02 -3.01
C HIS A 61 6.16 3.78 -2.21
N ILE A 62 4.96 3.26 -2.45
CA ILE A 62 4.37 2.18 -1.67
C ILE A 62 4.15 1.00 -2.60
N PHE A 63 4.66 -0.16 -2.19
CA PHE A 63 4.26 -1.43 -2.78
C PHE A 63 3.19 -2.05 -1.89
N SER A 64 2.11 -2.50 -2.51
CA SER A 64 1.00 -3.15 -1.82
C SER A 64 0.52 -4.37 -2.58
N GLN A 65 0.01 -5.35 -1.86
CA GLN A 65 -0.69 -6.49 -2.41
C GLN A 65 -2.15 -6.49 -1.93
N LEU A 66 -3.06 -6.88 -2.81
CA LEU A 66 -4.43 -7.17 -2.42
C LEU A 66 -4.50 -8.59 -1.88
N VAL A 67 -4.79 -8.72 -0.59
CA VAL A 67 -5.16 -10.00 -0.01
C VAL A 67 -6.68 -10.14 -0.05
N HIS A 68 -7.15 -11.36 -0.28
CA HIS A 68 -8.57 -11.64 -0.37
C HIS A 68 -8.91 -13.01 0.21
N ARG A 69 -10.15 -13.17 0.66
CA ARG A 69 -10.71 -14.45 1.08
C ARG A 69 -12.20 -14.51 0.77
N VAL A 70 -12.71 -15.72 0.59
CA VAL A 70 -14.12 -15.97 0.28
C VAL A 70 -14.70 -16.93 1.33
N LYS A 71 -15.91 -16.63 1.78
CA LYS A 71 -16.67 -17.42 2.74
C LYS A 71 -18.10 -17.61 2.22
N THR A 72 -18.82 -18.62 2.67
CA THR A 72 -20.28 -18.70 2.47
C THR A 72 -20.98 -17.84 3.53
N VAL A 73 -22.12 -17.23 3.18
CA VAL A 73 -23.00 -16.51 4.13
C VAL A 73 -23.58 -17.48 5.16
#